data_AF-A0A822D943-F1
#
_entry.id   AF-A0A822D943-F1
#
_cell.length_a   1.000
_cell.length_b   1.000
_cell.length_c   1.000
_cell.angle_alpha   90.00
_cell.angle_beta   90.00
_cell.angle_gamma   90.00
#
_symmetry.space_group_name_H-M   'P 1'
#
loop_
_entity.id
_entity.type
_entity.pdbx_description
1 polymer ?
#
loop_
_entity_poly.entity_id
_entity_poly.type
_entity_poly.pdbx_seq_one_letter_code
_entity_poly.pdbx_strand_id
1 'polypeptide(L)'
;MSMAKKYLTKDDEKRSYDLASYFTHLQLQPIYKIMTLKSLLNQAFKLKIYKTVTSFATRLLELGPAPDTRKILSVCEKNSIDEHPLKYDEYNLFDNCTASYVPIY
;
A
#
# COMPACT_ATOMS: atom_id res chain seq x y z
N MET A 1 18.89 -10.12 -2.96
CA MET A 1 18.39 -8.77 -2.60
C MET A 1 17.55 -8.88 -1.33
N SER A 2 18.20 -9.22 -0.22
CA SER A 2 17.51 -9.70 1.01
C SER A 2 18.18 -9.23 2.31
N MET A 3 19.08 -8.23 2.23
CA MET A 3 19.90 -7.81 3.38
C MET A 3 19.58 -6.42 3.95
N ALA A 4 18.66 -5.65 3.34
CA ALA A 4 18.38 -4.27 3.72
C ALA A 4 17.16 -4.08 4.66
N LYS A 5 16.55 -5.15 5.18
CA LYS A 5 15.35 -5.04 6.04
C LYS A 5 15.67 -4.84 7.53
N LYS A 6 16.96 -4.76 7.92
CA LYS A 6 17.42 -4.76 9.32
C LYS A 6 17.67 -3.38 9.94
N TYR A 7 17.56 -2.27 9.20
CA TYR A 7 17.86 -0.91 9.71
C TYR A 7 16.79 0.14 9.35
N LEU A 8 15.53 -0.28 9.20
CA LEU A 8 14.44 0.62 8.80
C LEU A 8 13.85 1.29 10.05
N THR A 9 14.09 2.59 10.21
CA THR A 9 13.50 3.40 11.28
C THR A 9 11.98 3.55 11.03
N LYS A 10 11.17 3.91 12.03
CA LYS A 10 9.71 4.09 11.83
C LYS A 10 9.35 5.07 10.70
N ASP A 11 10.23 6.05 10.45
CA ASP A 11 10.09 7.01 9.35
C ASP A 11 10.29 6.37 7.97
N ASP A 12 11.25 5.45 7.90
CA ASP A 12 11.51 4.66 6.69
C ASP A 12 10.38 3.65 6.39
N GLU A 13 9.65 3.17 7.41
CA GLU A 13 8.46 2.34 7.21
C GLU A 13 7.33 3.11 6.51
N LYS A 14 7.12 4.38 6.87
CA LYS A 14 6.16 5.28 6.20
C LYS A 14 6.57 5.52 4.76
N ARG A 15 7.84 5.88 4.55
CA ARG A 15 8.39 6.08 3.20
C ARG A 15 8.27 4.80 2.35
N SER A 16 8.52 3.64 2.93
CA SER A 16 8.36 2.35 2.24
C SER A 16 6.91 2.10 1.85
N TYR A 17 5.94 2.51 2.68
CA TYR A 17 4.52 2.39 2.38
C TYR A 17 4.10 3.34 1.25
N ASP A 18 4.55 4.60 1.28
CA ASP A 18 4.30 5.56 0.20
C ASP A 18 4.83 5.02 -1.15
N LEU A 19 6.08 4.54 -1.17
CA LEU A 19 6.69 3.94 -2.36
C LEU A 19 5.93 2.72 -2.87
N ALA A 20 5.49 1.85 -1.96
CA ALA A 20 4.70 0.69 -2.33
C ALA A 20 3.32 1.10 -2.90
N SER A 21 2.72 2.17 -2.37
CA SER A 21 1.46 2.72 -2.87
C SER A 21 1.60 3.25 -4.29
N TYR A 22 2.67 4.01 -4.58
CA TYR A 22 2.99 4.43 -5.95
C TYR A 22 3.19 3.25 -6.90
N PHE A 23 3.82 2.17 -6.42
CA PHE A 23 4.04 0.97 -7.22
C PHE A 23 2.74 0.31 -7.69
N THR A 24 1.62 0.49 -6.98
CA THR A 24 0.32 -0.08 -7.40
C THR A 24 -0.28 0.57 -8.65
N HIS A 25 0.11 1.82 -8.95
CA HIS A 25 -0.34 2.55 -10.14
C HIS A 25 0.43 2.16 -11.40
N LEU A 26 1.61 1.58 -11.25
CA LEU A 26 2.40 1.13 -12.39
C LEU A 26 1.67 -0.01 -13.14
N GLN A 27 1.72 0.04 -14.47
CA GLN A 27 1.13 -0.96 -15.37
C GLN A 27 1.95 -2.26 -15.39
N LEU A 28 1.93 -3.01 -14.27
CA LEU A 28 2.55 -4.35 -14.18
C LEU A 28 1.55 -5.48 -14.45
N GLN A 29 2.09 -6.68 -14.70
CA GLN A 29 1.31 -7.92 -14.74
C GLN A 29 0.52 -8.11 -13.43
N PRO A 30 -0.69 -8.68 -13.51
CA PRO A 30 -1.61 -8.78 -12.37
C PRO A 30 -1.03 -9.55 -11.18
N ILE A 31 -0.15 -10.53 -11.43
CA ILE A 31 0.54 -11.29 -10.38
C ILE A 31 1.38 -10.39 -9.46
N TYR A 32 2.13 -9.44 -10.02
CA TYR A 32 2.94 -8.52 -9.24
C TYR A 32 2.07 -7.53 -8.46
N LYS A 33 0.98 -7.05 -9.07
CA LYS A 33 0.01 -6.18 -8.38
C LYS A 33 -0.57 -6.86 -7.14
N ILE A 34 -0.97 -8.13 -7.25
CA ILE A 34 -1.49 -8.92 -6.12
C ILE A 34 -0.44 -9.04 -5.01
N MET A 35 0.83 -9.32 -5.36
CA MET A 35 1.91 -9.43 -4.37
C MET A 35 2.18 -8.10 -3.66
N THR A 36 2.21 -7.00 -4.40
CA THR A 36 2.42 -5.66 -3.82
C THR A 36 1.27 -5.27 -2.91
N LEU A 37 0.02 -5.47 -3.33
CA LEU A 37 -1.16 -5.17 -2.52
C LEU A 37 -1.18 -5.97 -1.21
N LYS A 38 -0.79 -7.25 -1.25
CA LYS A 38 -0.62 -8.08 -0.03
C LYS A 38 0.46 -7.55 0.90
N SER A 39 1.58 -7.06 0.35
CA SER A 39 2.65 -6.45 1.17
C SER A 39 2.18 -5.14 1.80
N LEU A 40 1.50 -4.28 1.03
CA LEU A 40 0.91 -3.03 1.48
C LEU A 40 -0.04 -3.25 2.64
N LEU A 41 -0.98 -4.19 2.52
CA LEU A 41 -1.92 -4.55 3.58
C LEU A 41 -1.21 -4.85 4.91
N ASN A 42 -0.17 -5.69 4.86
CA ASN A 42 0.60 -6.04 6.06
C ASN A 42 1.36 -4.85 6.67
N GLN A 43 1.91 -3.96 5.85
CA GLN A 43 2.60 -2.76 6.33
C GLN A 43 1.61 -1.76 6.93
N ALA A 44 0.43 -1.65 6.34
CA ALA A 44 -0.57 -0.71 6.79
C ALA A 44 -1.16 -1.04 8.16
N PHE A 45 -1.33 -2.33 8.48
CA PHE A 45 -1.70 -2.76 9.84
C PHE A 45 -0.70 -2.30 10.90
N LYS A 46 0.59 -2.23 10.55
CA LYS A 46 1.62 -1.75 11.46
C LYS A 46 1.58 -0.24 11.63
N LEU A 47 1.30 0.49 10.54
CA LEU A 47 1.25 1.95 10.51
C LEU A 47 -0.12 2.53 10.91
N LYS A 48 -1.12 1.66 11.15
CA LYS A 48 -2.52 2.02 11.46
C LYS A 48 -3.10 3.01 10.45
N ILE A 49 -2.81 2.75 9.19
CA ILE A 49 -3.46 3.39 8.05
C ILE A 49 -4.53 2.40 7.64
N TYR A 50 -5.80 2.77 7.69
CA TYR A 50 -6.90 1.81 7.48
C TYR A 50 -7.86 2.25 6.40
N LYS A 51 -8.01 3.56 6.16
CA LYS A 51 -8.94 4.09 5.15
C LYS A 51 -8.44 3.75 3.75
N THR A 52 -7.21 4.16 3.42
CA THR A 52 -6.54 3.90 2.13
C THR A 52 -6.40 2.40 1.86
N VAL A 53 -6.23 1.62 2.93
CA VAL A 53 -6.05 0.17 2.87
C VAL A 53 -7.33 -0.56 2.52
N THR A 54 -8.46 -0.03 2.95
CA THR A 54 -9.77 -0.58 2.59
C THR A 54 -9.96 -0.51 1.07
N SER A 55 -9.61 0.61 0.43
CA SER A 55 -9.59 0.74 -1.04
C SER A 55 -8.67 -0.30 -1.70
N PHE A 56 -7.45 -0.47 -1.19
CA PHE A 56 -6.50 -1.46 -1.71
C PHE A 56 -6.96 -2.91 -1.51
N ALA A 57 -7.56 -3.23 -0.36
CA ALA A 57 -8.06 -4.55 -0.03
C ALA A 57 -9.24 -4.95 -0.94
N THR A 58 -10.15 -4.01 -1.22
CA THR A 58 -11.26 -4.20 -2.15
C THR A 58 -10.73 -4.49 -3.56
N ARG A 59 -9.79 -3.67 -4.05
CA ARG A 59 -9.16 -3.89 -5.37
C ARG A 59 -8.42 -5.23 -5.45
N LEU A 60 -7.81 -5.67 -4.36
CA LEU A 60 -7.18 -6.99 -4.29
C LEU A 60 -8.20 -8.13 -4.40
N LEU A 61 -9.38 -8.00 -3.75
CA LEU A 61 -10.45 -8.99 -3.84
C LEU A 61 -11.07 -9.08 -5.24
N GLU A 62 -11.11 -7.96 -5.97
CA GLU A 62 -11.53 -7.94 -7.38
C GLU A 62 -10.54 -8.68 -8.30
N LEU A 63 -9.24 -8.59 -8.01
CA LEU A 63 -8.19 -9.27 -8.77
C LEU A 63 -8.06 -10.77 -8.42
N GLY A 64 -8.50 -11.18 -7.24
CA GLY A 64 -8.54 -12.60 -6.88
C GLY A 64 -9.08 -12.88 -5.47
N PRO A 65 -9.75 -14.03 -5.27
CA PRO A 65 -10.28 -14.40 -3.97
C PRO A 65 -9.15 -14.85 -3.02
N ALA A 66 -8.89 -14.07 -1.98
CA ALA A 66 -8.01 -14.46 -0.88
C ALA A 66 -8.80 -14.41 0.46
N PRO A 67 -8.92 -15.53 1.19
CA PRO A 67 -9.69 -15.57 2.44
C PRO A 67 -9.06 -14.69 3.54
N ASP A 68 -7.74 -14.51 3.53
CA ASP A 68 -7.02 -13.71 4.52
C ASP A 68 -7.30 -12.20 4.35
N THR A 69 -7.44 -11.75 3.10
CA THR A 69 -7.73 -10.35 2.78
C THR A 69 -9.11 -9.93 3.28
N ARG A 70 -10.10 -10.83 3.28
CA ARG A 70 -11.45 -10.53 3.78
C ARG A 70 -11.46 -10.24 5.28
N LYS A 71 -10.70 -11.02 6.07
CA LYS A 71 -10.57 -10.80 7.52
C LYS A 71 -9.94 -9.46 7.82
N ILE A 72 -8.88 -9.15 7.08
CA ILE A 72 -8.16 -7.87 7.11
C ILE A 72 -9.12 -6.71 6.82
N LEU A 73 -9.93 -6.83 5.76
CA LEU A 73 -10.87 -5.80 5.33
C LEU A 73 -11.92 -5.52 6.42
N SER A 74 -12.51 -6.54 7.04
CA SER A 74 -13.47 -6.34 8.13
C SER A 74 -12.88 -5.64 9.37
N VAL A 75 -11.56 -5.74 9.59
CA VAL A 75 -10.89 -5.02 10.69
C VAL A 75 -10.64 -3.56 10.29
N CYS A 76 -10.24 -3.31 9.04
CA CYS A 76 -10.03 -1.97 8.50
C CYS A 76 -11.33 -1.17 8.39
N GLU A 77 -12.44 -1.79 7.97
CA GLU A 77 -13.76 -1.15 7.89
C GLU A 77 -14.25 -0.66 9.26
N LYS A 78 -13.97 -1.43 10.32
CA LYS A 78 -14.31 -1.04 11.69
C LYS A 78 -13.50 0.14 12.21
N ASN A 79 -12.31 0.37 11.66
CA ASN A 79 -11.39 1.41 12.12
C ASN A 79 -10.97 2.28 10.93
N SER A 80 -11.88 3.07 10.36
CA SER A 80 -11.62 3.86 9.14
C SER A 80 -10.86 5.19 9.40
N ILE A 81 -9.90 5.19 10.33
CA ILE A 81 -9.11 6.37 10.68
C ILE A 81 -7.65 6.10 10.30
N ASP A 82 -7.05 7.01 9.55
CA ASP A 82 -5.60 6.98 9.30
C ASP A 82 -4.88 7.76 10.41
N GLU A 83 -3.99 7.08 11.14
CA GLU A 83 -3.17 7.73 12.18
C GLU A 83 -2.09 8.64 11.57
N HIS A 84 -1.74 8.43 10.30
CA HIS A 84 -0.64 9.11 9.62
C HIS A 84 -1.08 9.76 8.30
N PRO A 85 -0.72 11.03 8.06
CA PRO A 85 -0.98 11.68 6.78
C PRO A 85 -0.11 11.05 5.69
N LEU A 86 -0.75 10.52 4.65
CA LEU A 86 -0.11 9.96 3.47
C LEU A 86 0.08 11.04 2.40
N LYS A 87 1.19 10.99 1.67
CA LYS A 87 1.43 11.83 0.48
C LYS A 87 0.86 11.21 -0.79
N TYR A 88 0.02 10.19 -0.64
CA TYR A 88 -0.55 9.41 -1.71
C TYR A 88 -2.04 9.73 -1.82
N ASP A 89 -2.48 10.09 -3.02
CA ASP A 89 -3.87 10.30 -3.37
C ASP A 89 -4.26 9.29 -4.45
N GLU A 90 -5.27 8.46 -4.17
CA GLU A 90 -5.75 7.42 -5.07
C GLU A 90 -6.61 7.98 -6.22
N TYR A 91 -7.19 9.17 -6.06
CA TYR A 91 -8.10 9.77 -7.02
C TYR A 91 -7.37 10.64 -8.05
N ASN A 92 -6.16 11.10 -7.73
CA ASN A 92 -5.37 11.90 -8.64
C ASN A 92 -4.46 11.00 -9.49
N LEU A 93 -4.44 11.22 -10.80
CA LEU A 93 -3.47 10.56 -11.68
C LEU A 93 -2.10 11.20 -11.43
N PHE A 94 -1.08 10.37 -11.24
CA PHE A 94 0.30 10.83 -11.09
C PHE A 94 1.24 9.90 -11.87
N ASP A 95 2.36 10.44 -12.32
CA ASP A 95 3.49 9.68 -12.83
C ASP A 95 4.59 9.62 -11.78
N ASN A 96 5.33 8.51 -11.71
CA ASN A 96 6.36 8.33 -10.69
C ASN A 96 7.74 8.69 -11.27
N CYS A 97 8.40 9.70 -10.72
CA CYS A 97 9.76 10.04 -11.12
C CYS A 97 10.73 8.89 -10.77
N THR A 98 11.35 8.27 -11.76
CA THR A 98 12.30 7.16 -11.57
C THR A 98 13.59 7.55 -10.84
N ALA A 99 13.91 8.84 -10.77
CA ALA A 99 15.08 9.36 -10.06
C ALA A 99 14.77 9.74 -8.60
N SER A 100 13.66 10.43 -8.35
CA SER A 100 13.34 11.00 -7.04
C SER A 100 12.31 10.19 -6.25
N TYR A 101 11.56 9.31 -6.91
CA TYR A 101 10.46 8.53 -6.35
C TYR A 101 9.40 9.40 -5.63
N VAL A 102 9.14 10.57 -6.22
CA VAL A 102 8.11 11.51 -5.80
C VAL A 102 7.03 11.51 -6.88
N PRO A 103 5.73 11.50 -6.52
CA PRO A 103 4.66 11.61 -7.49
C PRO A 103 4.74 12.98 -8.18
N ILE A 104 4.71 12.96 -9.50
CA ILE A 104 4.54 14.14 -10.35
C ILE A 104 3.07 14.12 -10.77
N TYR A 105 2.33 15.15 -10.36
CA TYR A 105 0.93 15.36 -10.71
C TYR A 105 0.80 16.11 -12.04
#